data_AF-A0A8S3HPT3-F1
#
_entry.id   AF-A0A8S3HPT3-F1
#
_cell.length_a   1.000
_cell.length_b   1.000
_cell.length_c   1.000
_cell.angle_alpha   90.00
_cell.angle_beta   90.00
_cell.angle_gamma   90.00
#
_symmetry.space_group_name_H-M   'P 1'
#
loop_
_entity.id
_entity.type
_entity.pdbx_description
1 polymer ?
#
loop_
_entity_poly.entity_id
_entity_poly.type
_entity_poly.pdbx_seq_one_letter_code
_entity_poly.pdbx_strand_id
1 'polypeptide(L)'
;MYQEDVLYLGDIHNLPEYKAQPDLFSYIQETTKVPEAKTPSRMKAFWDTFLSMTNIHVLNDNKMRIISLANICSMIGFYIPYLFIVKTAIYERNVTEKNAVYLLSIIGFSNTISRFTSGWITKIPYMSPLLVHNIGLTIAGVATLLVPLCSTHGLLIAYCIVWGGTI
;
A
#
# COMPACT_ATOMS: atom_id res chain seq x y z
N MET A 1 11.58 -17.75 12.89
CA MET A 1 12.17 -18.20 11.62
C MET A 1 12.80 -16.97 10.97
N TYR A 2 14.06 -16.69 11.30
CA TYR A 2 14.89 -15.78 10.52
C TYR A 2 15.65 -16.68 9.55
N GLN A 3 15.32 -16.59 8.27
CA GLN A 3 16.09 -17.24 7.24
C GLN A 3 17.29 -16.33 7.02
N GLU A 4 18.43 -16.67 7.62
CA GLU A 4 19.66 -15.91 7.38
C GLU A 4 20.00 -16.01 5.90
N ASP A 5 20.22 -14.84 5.29
CA ASP A 5 20.37 -14.69 3.86
C ASP A 5 21.50 -15.59 3.34
N VAL A 6 21.26 -16.26 2.21
CA VAL A 6 22.25 -17.13 1.53
C VAL A 6 23.58 -16.39 1.23
N LEU A 7 23.54 -15.05 1.21
CA LEU A 7 24.71 -14.19 1.06
C LEU A 7 25.66 -14.20 2.27
N TYR A 8 25.19 -14.56 3.47
CA TYR A 8 26.02 -14.63 4.70
C TYR A 8 26.78 -15.96 4.87
N LEU A 9 26.42 -17.01 4.11
CA LEU A 9 27.15 -18.29 4.08
C LEU A 9 28.56 -18.17 3.47
N GLY A 10 28.91 -17.03 2.86
CA GLY A 10 30.23 -16.79 2.27
C GLY A 10 31.36 -16.52 3.28
N ASP A 11 31.04 -16.11 4.52
CA ASP A 11 32.03 -15.78 5.57
C ASP A 11 31.68 -16.46 6.91
N ILE A 12 31.52 -17.78 6.86
CA ILE A 12 31.23 -18.62 8.03
C ILE A 12 32.30 -18.53 9.14
N HIS A 13 33.53 -18.12 8.81
CA HIS A 13 34.64 -18.04 9.75
C HIS A 13 34.51 -16.88 10.74
N ASN A 14 33.69 -15.88 10.43
CA ASN A 14 33.52 -14.71 11.30
C ASN A 14 32.30 -14.79 12.23
N LEU A 15 31.47 -15.83 12.07
CA LEU A 15 30.31 -16.04 12.93
C LEU A 15 30.75 -16.45 14.35
N PRO A 16 30.27 -15.77 15.40
CA PRO A 16 30.57 -16.15 16.77
C PRO A 16 30.06 -17.56 17.10
N GLU A 17 28.97 -18.02 16.47
CA GLU A 17 28.48 -19.40 16.65
C GLU A 17 29.42 -20.46 16.07
N TYR A 18 30.09 -20.18 14.94
CA TYR A 18 31.08 -21.11 14.36
C TYR A 18 32.35 -21.17 15.21
N LYS A 19 32.85 -20.03 15.70
CA LYS A 19 34.06 -19.98 16.56
C LYS A 19 33.89 -20.71 17.90
N ALA A 20 32.66 -20.88 18.37
CA ALA A 20 32.35 -21.62 19.59
C ALA A 20 32.41 -23.14 19.40
N GLN A 21 32.44 -23.64 18.16
CA GLN A 21 32.48 -25.05 17.84
C GLN A 21 33.79 -25.46 17.16
N PRO A 22 34.31 -26.66 17.46
CA PRO A 22 35.61 -27.10 16.95
C PRO A 22 35.58 -27.53 15.48
N ASP A 23 34.42 -27.91 14.93
CA ASP A 23 34.32 -28.53 13.59
C ASP A 23 33.09 -28.07 12.81
N LEU A 24 33.28 -27.87 11.49
CA LEU A 24 32.23 -27.49 10.54
C LEU A 24 31.11 -28.53 10.46
N PHE A 25 31.44 -29.82 10.51
CA PHE A 25 30.43 -30.89 10.49
C PHE A 25 29.54 -30.85 11.74
N SER A 26 30.11 -30.49 12.89
CA SER A 26 29.38 -30.33 14.15
C SER A 26 28.48 -29.10 14.10
N TYR A 27 28.97 -28.00 13.52
CA TYR A 27 28.18 -26.78 13.29
C TYR A 27 27.02 -27.02 12.31
N ILE A 28 27.28 -27.70 11.19
CA ILE A 28 26.22 -28.08 10.24
C ILE A 28 25.23 -29.02 10.94
N GLN A 29 25.67 -30.01 11.72
CA GLN A 29 24.75 -30.90 12.44
C GLN A 29 23.93 -30.20 13.52
N GLU A 30 24.45 -29.17 14.18
CA GLU A 30 23.67 -28.40 15.15
C GLU A 30 22.70 -27.43 14.47
N THR A 31 23.11 -26.77 13.38
CA THR A 31 22.24 -25.85 12.63
C THR A 31 21.22 -26.59 11.75
N THR A 32 21.49 -27.84 11.35
CA THR A 32 20.55 -28.71 10.61
C THR A 32 19.61 -29.51 11.51
N LYS A 33 19.82 -29.49 12.83
CA LYS A 33 18.80 -29.95 13.79
C LYS A 33 17.67 -28.93 13.80
N VAL A 34 16.81 -29.05 12.80
CA VAL A 34 15.50 -28.41 12.78
C VAL A 34 14.81 -28.85 14.07
N PRO A 35 14.50 -27.93 15.02
CA PRO A 35 13.74 -28.32 16.19
C PRO A 35 12.48 -29.00 15.68
N GLU A 36 12.16 -30.18 16.21
CA GLU A 36 11.02 -30.99 15.82
C GLU A 36 9.75 -30.18 16.08
N ALA A 37 9.39 -29.34 15.10
CA ALA A 37 8.28 -28.44 15.19
C ALA A 37 7.04 -29.30 15.11
N LYS A 38 6.34 -29.46 16.24
CA LYS A 38 4.93 -29.88 16.25
C LYS A 38 4.25 -29.13 15.12
N THR A 39 3.91 -29.80 14.03
CA THR A 39 3.33 -29.17 12.84
C THR A 39 2.10 -28.42 13.31
N PRO A 40 2.13 -27.08 13.38
CA PRO A 40 0.94 -26.34 13.72
C PRO A 40 -0.07 -26.66 12.61
N SER A 41 -1.36 -26.68 12.93
CA SER A 41 -2.36 -26.73 11.86
C SER A 41 -2.01 -25.63 10.84
N ARG A 42 -2.18 -25.90 9.54
CA ARG A 42 -1.80 -24.97 8.47
C ARG A 42 -2.33 -23.54 8.71
N MET A 43 -3.48 -23.43 9.38
CA MET A 43 -4.08 -22.19 9.85
C MET A 43 -3.28 -21.52 10.99
N LYS A 44 -2.82 -22.28 11.99
CA LYS A 44 -1.97 -21.75 13.07
C LYS A 44 -0.64 -21.23 12.53
N ALA A 45 0.02 -21.98 11.63
CA ALA A 45 1.28 -21.54 11.03
C ALA A 45 1.10 -20.25 10.21
N PHE A 46 -0.02 -20.12 9.48
CA PHE A 46 -0.37 -18.89 8.77
C PHE A 46 -0.58 -17.72 9.74
N TRP A 47 -1.38 -17.92 10.80
CA TRP A 47 -1.64 -16.88 11.80
C TRP A 47 -0.38 -16.47 12.57
N ASP A 48 0.48 -17.42 12.94
CA ASP A 48 1.74 -17.15 13.62
C ASP A 48 2.68 -16.35 12.73
N THR A 49 2.74 -16.67 11.42
CA THR A 49 3.51 -15.88 10.45
C THR A 49 2.92 -14.49 10.26
N PHE A 50 1.60 -14.40 10.13
CA PHE A 50 0.89 -13.13 9.96
C PHE A 50 1.07 -12.21 11.17
N LEU A 51 0.95 -12.75 12.38
CA LEU A 51 1.18 -12.03 13.63
C LEU A 51 2.66 -11.67 13.81
N SER A 52 3.58 -12.55 13.40
CA SER A 52 5.02 -12.26 13.43
C SER A 52 5.42 -11.16 12.45
N MET A 53 4.73 -11.03 11.32
CA MET A 53 4.93 -9.95 10.34
C MET A 53 4.18 -8.66 10.72
N THR A 54 3.07 -8.78 11.44
CA THR A 54 2.25 -7.64 11.87
C THR A 54 2.75 -7.12 13.21
N ASN A 55 3.62 -6.12 13.19
CA ASN A 55 4.08 -5.47 14.41
C ASN A 55 2.98 -4.56 15.00
N ILE A 56 2.06 -5.14 15.77
CA ILE A 56 0.92 -4.43 16.42
C ILE A 56 1.42 -3.32 17.36
N HIS A 57 2.65 -3.41 17.87
CA HIS A 57 3.25 -2.37 18.70
C HIS A 57 3.34 -1.01 17.99
N VAL A 58 3.50 -1.00 16.65
CA VAL A 58 3.54 0.25 15.86
C VAL A 58 2.21 0.99 15.92
N LEU A 59 1.09 0.25 15.97
CA LEU A 59 -0.25 0.82 16.10
C LEU A 59 -0.54 1.34 17.52
N ASN A 60 0.29 1.04 18.52
CA ASN A 60 0.08 1.55 19.88
C ASN A 60 0.72 2.94 20.08
N ASP A 61 1.55 3.41 19.15
CA ASP A 61 2.03 4.78 19.15
C ASP A 61 0.86 5.74 18.85
N ASN A 62 0.66 6.72 19.73
CA ASN A 62 -0.37 7.75 19.62
C ASN A 62 -0.37 8.43 18.23
N LYS A 63 0.80 8.65 17.62
CA LYS A 63 0.90 9.29 16.30
C LYS A 63 0.34 8.39 15.19
N MET A 64 0.72 7.12 15.21
CA MET A 64 0.27 6.13 14.21
C MET A 64 -1.22 5.83 14.35
N ARG A 65 -1.77 5.83 15.57
CA ARG A 65 -3.22 5.66 15.80
C ARG A 65 -4.04 6.74 15.09
N ILE A 66 -3.65 8.00 15.27
CA ILE A 66 -4.38 9.14 14.69
C ILE A 66 -4.30 9.11 13.16
N ILE A 67 -3.11 8.85 12.60
CA ILE A 67 -2.92 8.74 11.15
C ILE A 67 -3.72 7.58 10.57
N SER A 68 -3.74 6.44 11.24
CA SER A 68 -4.50 5.26 10.78
C SER A 68 -6.00 5.52 10.77
N LEU A 69 -6.53 6.13 11.84
CA LEU A 69 -7.95 6.49 11.92
C LEU A 69 -8.33 7.52 10.85
N ALA A 70 -7.48 8.53 10.63
CA ALA A 70 -7.67 9.53 9.57
C ALA A 70 -7.70 8.89 8.17
N ASN A 71 -6.84 7.90 7.92
CA ASN A 71 -6.83 7.17 6.65
C ASN A 71 -8.07 6.31 6.44
N ILE A 72 -8.61 5.67 7.49
CA ILE A 72 -9.89 4.94 7.39
C ILE A 72 -11.02 5.89 7.01
N CYS A 73 -11.13 7.03 7.67
CA CYS A 73 -12.11 8.05 7.34
C CYS A 73 -11.94 8.55 5.89
N SER A 74 -10.69 8.77 5.48
CA SER A 74 -10.36 9.19 4.11
C SER A 74 -10.79 8.17 3.07
N MET A 75 -10.57 6.88 3.32
CA MET A 75 -10.98 5.79 2.41
C MET A 75 -12.50 5.78 2.21
N ILE A 76 -13.29 6.04 3.25
CA ILE A 76 -14.75 6.17 3.12
C ILE A 76 -15.08 7.35 2.19
N GLY A 77 -14.41 8.49 2.36
CA GLY A 77 -14.57 9.66 1.49
C GLY A 77 -14.22 9.39 0.02
N PHE A 78 -13.17 8.62 -0.24
CA PHE A 78 -12.73 8.28 -1.61
C PHE A 78 -13.76 7.45 -2.40
N TYR A 79 -14.68 6.74 -1.74
CA TYR A 79 -15.74 6.02 -2.44
C TYR A 79 -16.82 6.94 -3.02
N ILE A 80 -17.00 8.15 -2.46
CA ILE A 80 -18.06 9.07 -2.88
C ILE A 80 -17.91 9.44 -4.38
N PRO A 81 -16.74 9.91 -4.87
CA PRO A 81 -16.55 10.16 -6.29
C PRO A 81 -16.84 8.97 -7.19
N TYR A 82 -16.36 7.77 -6.83
CA TYR A 82 -16.60 6.56 -7.63
C TYR A 82 -18.09 6.23 -7.78
N LEU A 83 -18.88 6.43 -6.73
CA LEU A 83 -20.31 6.10 -6.74
C LEU A 83 -21.17 7.15 -7.42
N PHE A 84 -20.81 8.43 -7.30
CA PHE A 84 -21.65 9.53 -7.77
C PHE A 84 -21.27 10.03 -9.17
N ILE A 85 -20.04 9.83 -9.66
CA ILE A 85 -19.60 10.37 -10.95
C ILE A 85 -20.47 9.91 -12.13
N VAL A 86 -20.84 8.62 -12.17
CA VAL A 86 -21.70 8.06 -13.22
C VAL A 86 -23.11 8.63 -13.13
N LYS A 87 -23.65 8.75 -11.91
CA LYS A 87 -24.98 9.30 -11.67
C LYS A 87 -25.04 10.77 -12.08
N THR A 88 -24.07 11.57 -11.67
CA THR A 88 -23.97 12.99 -12.06
C THR A 88 -23.82 13.15 -13.57
N ALA A 89 -23.03 12.31 -14.24
CA ALA A 89 -22.91 12.36 -15.70
C ALA A 89 -24.23 12.06 -16.43
N ILE A 90 -25.00 11.08 -15.96
CA ILE A 90 -26.28 10.70 -16.58
C ILE A 90 -27.37 11.73 -16.26
N TYR A 91 -27.60 12.04 -14.98
CA TYR A 91 -28.76 12.83 -14.55
C TYR A 91 -28.58 14.34 -14.73
N GLU A 92 -27.39 14.88 -14.44
CA GLU A 92 -27.18 16.33 -14.49
C GLU A 92 -26.70 16.80 -15.85
N ARG A 93 -26.06 15.92 -16.63
CA ARG A 93 -25.38 16.27 -17.88
C ARG A 93 -25.91 15.54 -19.11
N ASN A 94 -26.94 14.70 -18.95
CA ASN A 94 -27.59 13.93 -20.03
C ASN A 94 -26.60 13.16 -20.91
N VAL A 95 -25.53 12.64 -20.30
CA VAL A 95 -24.51 11.85 -20.98
C VAL A 95 -25.04 10.42 -21.14
N THR A 96 -24.81 9.81 -22.30
CA THR A 96 -25.14 8.40 -22.53
C THR A 96 -24.46 7.51 -21.49
N GLU A 97 -25.17 6.52 -20.97
CA GLU A 97 -24.66 5.56 -19.98
C GLU A 97 -23.30 4.98 -20.37
N LYS A 98 -23.13 4.62 -21.65
CA LYS A 98 -21.86 4.12 -22.21
C LYS A 98 -20.69 5.09 -21.98
N ASN A 99 -20.89 6.38 -22.19
CA ASN A 99 -19.86 7.40 -22.00
C ASN A 99 -19.65 7.71 -20.52
N ALA A 100 -20.69 7.62 -19.70
CA ALA A 100 -20.59 7.78 -18.25
C ALA A 100 -19.75 6.67 -17.61
N VAL A 101 -19.91 5.42 -18.04
CA VAL A 101 -19.08 4.29 -17.59
C VAL A 101 -17.63 4.45 -18.04
N TYR A 102 -17.38 5.04 -19.21
CA TYR A 102 -16.02 5.32 -19.69
C TYR A 102 -15.23 6.25 -18.75
N LEU A 103 -15.90 7.15 -18.01
CA LEU A 103 -15.26 7.98 -16.99
C LEU A 103 -14.58 7.15 -15.90
N LEU A 104 -15.19 6.04 -15.48
CA LEU A 104 -14.59 5.12 -14.50
C LEU A 104 -13.31 4.47 -15.05
N SER A 105 -13.31 4.13 -16.34
CA SER A 105 -12.11 3.59 -17.01
C SER A 105 -10.98 4.61 -17.06
N ILE A 106 -11.30 5.89 -17.32
CA ILE A 106 -10.31 6.99 -17.30
C ILE A 106 -9.70 7.14 -15.89
N ILE A 107 -10.54 7.09 -14.84
CA ILE A 107 -10.05 7.14 -13.46
C ILE A 107 -9.08 5.98 -13.17
N GLY A 108 -9.45 4.75 -13.54
CA GLY A 108 -8.60 3.57 -13.32
C GLY A 108 -7.27 3.63 -14.07
N PHE A 109 -7.30 4.13 -15.32
CA PHE A 109 -6.07 4.34 -16.09
C PHE A 109 -5.17 5.41 -15.46
N SER A 110 -5.74 6.56 -15.08
CA SER A 110 -4.99 7.64 -14.41
C SER A 110 -4.37 7.17 -13.09
N ASN A 111 -5.12 6.37 -12.31
CA ASN A 111 -4.63 5.80 -11.05
C ASN A 111 -3.40 4.90 -11.26
N THR A 112 -3.41 4.12 -12.32
CA THR A 112 -2.30 3.23 -12.64
C THR A 112 -1.03 4.01 -12.97
N ILE A 113 -1.17 5.10 -13.74
CA ILE A 113 -0.07 6.02 -14.06
C ILE A 113 0.44 6.69 -12.78
N SER A 114 -0.48 7.18 -11.96
CA SER A 114 -0.14 7.85 -10.70
C SER A 114 0.68 6.94 -9.77
N ARG A 115 0.31 5.67 -9.61
CA ARG A 115 1.10 4.69 -8.85
C ARG A 115 2.52 4.49 -9.38
N PHE A 116 2.68 4.47 -10.69
CA PHE A 116 4.01 4.39 -11.30
C PHE A 116 4.83 5.64 -10.97
N THR A 117 4.22 6.82 -11.10
CA THR A 117 4.89 8.09 -10.79
C THR A 117 5.20 8.26 -9.30
N SER A 118 4.27 7.93 -8.40
CA SER A 118 4.48 8.03 -6.95
C SER A 118 5.55 7.06 -6.47
N GLY A 119 5.58 5.84 -7.02
CA GLY A 119 6.65 4.87 -6.78
C GLY A 119 8.03 5.33 -7.28
N TRP A 120 8.08 6.21 -8.28
CA TRP A 120 9.34 6.84 -8.70
C TRP A 120 9.71 8.03 -7.79
N ILE A 121 8.72 8.85 -7.42
CA ILE A 121 8.89 10.02 -6.55
C ILE A 121 9.43 9.62 -5.16
N THR A 122 9.02 8.48 -4.62
CA THR A 122 9.54 7.99 -3.32
C THR A 122 11.02 7.60 -3.34
N LYS A 123 11.65 7.48 -4.52
CA LYS A 123 13.10 7.27 -4.63
C LYS A 123 13.90 8.56 -4.42
N ILE A 124 13.25 9.73 -4.37
CA ILE A 124 13.90 11.01 -4.14
C ILE A 124 14.21 11.15 -2.64
N PRO A 125 15.49 11.34 -2.24
CA PRO A 125 15.90 11.27 -0.83
C PRO A 125 15.32 12.39 0.05
N TYR A 126 14.80 13.46 -0.54
CA TYR A 126 14.24 14.62 0.16
C TYR A 126 12.74 14.53 0.41
N MET A 127 12.05 13.51 -0.13
CA MET A 127 10.60 13.43 -0.09
C MET A 127 10.13 12.35 0.86
N SER A 128 9.48 12.74 1.97
CA SER A 128 8.89 11.77 2.88
C SER A 128 7.63 11.17 2.24
N PRO A 129 7.47 9.83 2.24
CA PRO A 129 6.28 9.18 1.65
C PRO A 129 4.96 9.69 2.25
N LEU A 130 4.99 10.06 3.54
CA LEU A 130 3.85 10.64 4.24
C LEU A 130 3.40 11.98 3.65
N LEU A 131 4.35 12.82 3.24
CA LEU A 131 4.04 14.12 2.66
C LEU A 131 3.44 13.97 1.26
N VAL A 132 3.97 13.06 0.45
CA VAL A 132 3.41 12.74 -0.89
C VAL A 132 1.95 12.28 -0.76
N HIS A 133 1.67 11.38 0.20
CA HIS A 133 0.33 10.89 0.48
C HIS A 133 -0.62 12.01 0.92
N ASN A 134 -0.19 12.86 1.86
CA ASN A 134 -1.02 13.97 2.35
C ASN A 134 -1.31 15.01 1.25
N ILE A 135 -0.34 15.32 0.38
CA ILE A 135 -0.57 16.21 -0.77
C ILE A 135 -1.61 15.60 -1.72
N GLY A 136 -1.45 14.32 -2.09
CA GLY A 136 -2.42 13.62 -2.94
C GLY A 136 -3.83 13.68 -2.35
N LEU A 137 -3.96 13.40 -1.05
CA LEU A 137 -5.22 13.47 -0.32
C LEU A 137 -5.85 14.87 -0.36
N THR A 138 -5.06 15.92 -0.17
CA THR A 138 -5.56 17.31 -0.22
C THR A 138 -6.05 17.70 -1.61
N ILE A 139 -5.31 17.34 -2.66
CA ILE A 139 -5.70 17.61 -4.05
C ILE A 139 -6.98 16.87 -4.39
N ALA A 140 -7.09 15.60 -3.98
CA ALA A 140 -8.29 14.79 -4.19
C ALA A 140 -9.52 15.42 -3.51
N GLY A 141 -9.38 15.84 -2.25
CA GLY A 141 -10.46 16.48 -1.50
C GLY A 141 -10.91 17.80 -2.13
N VAL A 142 -9.98 18.67 -2.51
CA VAL A 142 -10.28 19.94 -3.19
C VAL A 142 -10.94 19.69 -4.55
N ALA A 143 -10.43 18.73 -5.33
CA ALA A 143 -11.03 18.38 -6.62
C ALA A 143 -12.48 17.89 -6.44
N THR A 144 -12.76 17.07 -5.45
CA THR A 144 -14.13 16.58 -5.16
C THR A 144 -15.07 17.71 -4.74
N LEU A 145 -14.60 18.71 -3.99
CA LEU A 145 -15.41 19.88 -3.63
C LEU A 145 -15.76 20.76 -4.85
N LEU A 146 -14.92 20.74 -5.89
CA LEU A 146 -15.13 21.52 -7.12
C LEU A 146 -16.02 20.81 -8.15
N VAL A 147 -16.30 19.51 -7.99
CA VAL A 147 -17.21 18.73 -8.87
C VAL A 147 -18.56 19.39 -9.13
N PRO A 148 -19.32 19.91 -8.14
CA PRO A 148 -20.61 20.54 -8.39
C PRO A 148 -20.51 21.78 -9.30
N LEU A 149 -19.35 22.42 -9.39
CA LEU A 149 -19.12 23.58 -10.28
C LEU A 149 -18.79 23.15 -11.72
N CYS A 150 -18.34 21.91 -11.94
CA CYS A 150 -17.97 21.38 -13.24
C CYS A 150 -19.22 21.10 -14.09
N SER A 151 -19.57 22.06 -14.96
CA SER A 151 -20.84 22.00 -15.71
C SER A 151 -20.79 21.30 -17.07
N THR A 152 -19.61 21.00 -17.60
CA THR A 152 -19.43 20.43 -18.95
C THR A 152 -18.83 19.03 -18.89
N HIS A 153 -19.14 18.20 -19.89
CA HIS A 153 -18.58 16.85 -20.02
C HIS A 153 -17.04 16.84 -20.07
N GLY A 154 -16.43 17.86 -20.70
CA GLY A 154 -14.97 18.02 -20.70
C GLY A 154 -14.39 18.27 -19.30
N LEU A 155 -15.08 19.04 -18.46
CA LEU A 155 -14.66 19.28 -17.08
C LEU A 155 -14.78 18.02 -16.21
N LEU A 156 -15.76 17.17 -16.47
CA LEU A 156 -15.87 15.86 -15.82
C LEU A 156 -14.71 14.93 -16.19
N ILE A 157 -14.29 14.90 -17.44
CA ILE A 157 -13.09 14.16 -17.87
C ILE A 157 -11.84 14.70 -17.18
N ALA A 158 -11.66 16.03 -17.18
CA ALA A 158 -10.53 16.66 -16.51
C ALA A 158 -10.51 16.34 -15.00
N TYR A 159 -11.67 16.37 -14.35
CA TYR A 159 -11.84 15.95 -12.96
C TYR A 159 -11.42 14.49 -12.76
N CYS A 160 -11.89 13.56 -13.60
CA CYS A 160 -11.53 12.14 -13.51
C CYS A 160 -10.02 11.91 -13.62
N ILE A 161 -9.33 12.68 -14.49
CA ILE A 161 -7.88 12.59 -14.65
C ILE A 161 -7.17 13.12 -13.41
N VAL A 162 -7.52 14.33 -12.94
CA VAL A 162 -6.91 14.97 -11.77
C VAL A 162 -7.14 14.12 -10.52
N TRP A 163 -8.39 13.73 -10.27
CA TRP A 163 -8.74 12.92 -9.11
C TRP A 163 -8.13 11.53 -9.18
N GLY A 164 -8.20 10.86 -10.34
CA GLY A 164 -7.54 9.56 -10.53
C GLY A 164 -6.02 9.64 -10.41
N GLY A 165 -5.42 10.80 -10.69
CA GLY A 165 -3.98 11.05 -10.64
C GLY A 165 -3.42 11.35 -9.25
N THR A 166 -4.26 11.35 -8.20
CA THR A 166 -3.83 11.66 -6.82
C THR A 166 -3.48 10.44 -5.96
N ILE A 167 -3.83 9.23 -6.42
CA ILE A 167 -3.57 7.92 -5.77
C ILE A 167 -2.80 7.05 -6.72
#